data_AF-A0A9N9UAH5-F1
#
_entry.id   AF-A0A9N9UAH5-F1
#
_cell.length_a   1.000
_cell.length_b   1.000
_cell.length_c   1.000
_cell.angle_alpha   90.00
_cell.angle_beta   90.00
_cell.angle_gamma   90.00
#
_symmetry.space_group_name_H-M   'P 1'
#
loop_
_entity.id
_entity.type
_entity.pdbx_description
1 polymer ?
#
loop_
_entity_poly.entity_id
_entity_poly.type
_entity_poly.pdbx_seq_one_letter_code
_entity_poly.pdbx_strand_id
1 'polypeptide(L)'
;MTQRQRIQVLKREGLQAARNNCRILLDLVARGKLAKFGYWDSVHAFSSLSIMSISRAVAPDLSESPQYNDDAYLYSQCRIMLKDMAEAGNPASKDHHLLLADVENIVQNLTESAAQDRSAERPVEVETMTPSLDLGEHLWSDADWVNFLNTYSHTM
;
A
#
# COMPACT_ATOMS: atom_id res chain seq x y z
N MET A 1 26.32 -9.90 -8.43
CA MET A 1 25.09 -9.11 -8.27
C MET A 1 25.35 -7.98 -7.30
N THR A 2 25.19 -6.72 -7.72
CA THR A 2 25.47 -5.53 -6.90
C THR A 2 24.34 -5.26 -5.91
N GLN A 3 24.59 -4.45 -4.87
CA GLN A 3 23.56 -4.05 -3.89
C GLN A 3 22.36 -3.35 -4.56
N ARG A 4 22.64 -2.45 -5.52
CA ARG A 4 21.61 -1.77 -6.32
C ARG A 4 20.73 -2.78 -7.08
N GLN A 5 21.33 -3.81 -7.68
CA GLN A 5 20.57 -4.86 -8.37
C GLN A 5 19.70 -5.66 -7.39
N ARG A 6 20.18 -5.96 -6.17
CA ARG A 6 19.39 -6.65 -5.15
C ARG A 6 18.18 -5.84 -4.69
N ILE A 7 18.35 -4.54 -4.46
CA ILE A 7 17.26 -3.63 -4.08
C ILE A 7 16.20 -3.58 -5.18
N GLN A 8 16.61 -3.51 -6.45
CA GLN A 8 15.67 -3.49 -7.57
C GLN A 8 14.87 -4.78 -7.71
N VAL A 9 15.51 -5.94 -7.50
CA VAL A 9 14.81 -7.22 -7.43
C VAL A 9 13.81 -7.21 -6.28
N LEU A 10 14.22 -6.79 -5.07
CA LEU A 10 13.33 -6.76 -3.92
C LEU A 10 12.10 -5.85 -4.12
N LYS A 11 12.29 -4.67 -4.72
CA LYS A 11 11.19 -3.76 -5.09
C LYS A 11 10.19 -4.43 -6.02
N ARG A 12 10.69 -5.11 -7.06
CA ARG A 12 9.86 -5.83 -8.03
C ARG A 12 9.09 -6.99 -7.40
N GLU A 13 9.77 -7.84 -6.65
CA GLU A 13 9.16 -9.00 -6.01
C GLU A 13 8.13 -8.59 -4.95
N GLY A 14 8.43 -7.55 -4.16
CA GLY A 14 7.49 -7.01 -3.16
C GLY A 14 6.23 -6.43 -3.81
N LEU A 15 6.38 -5.66 -4.89
CA LEU A 15 5.23 -5.14 -5.64
C LEU A 15 4.42 -6.26 -6.30
N GLN A 16 5.09 -7.28 -6.86
CA GLN A 16 4.41 -8.44 -7.44
C GLN A 16 3.64 -9.24 -6.38
N ALA A 17 4.20 -9.42 -5.18
CA ALA A 17 3.52 -10.06 -4.07
C ALA A 17 2.26 -9.29 -3.66
N ALA A 18 2.35 -7.95 -3.55
CA ALA A 18 1.18 -7.10 -3.27
C ALA A 18 0.08 -7.24 -4.34
N ARG A 19 0.44 -7.24 -5.64
CA ARG A 19 -0.51 -7.50 -6.72
C ARG A 19 -1.18 -8.87 -6.59
N ASN A 20 -0.40 -9.90 -6.30
CA ASN A 20 -0.93 -11.26 -6.14
C ASN A 20 -1.89 -11.35 -4.96
N ASN A 21 -1.59 -10.71 -3.83
CA ASN A 21 -2.50 -10.63 -2.68
C ASN A 21 -3.83 -9.97 -3.07
N CYS A 22 -3.81 -8.84 -3.78
CA CYS A 22 -5.03 -8.20 -4.27
C CYS A 22 -5.85 -9.14 -5.15
N ARG A 23 -5.21 -9.88 -6.08
CA ARG A 23 -5.92 -10.85 -6.94
C ARG A 23 -6.54 -11.99 -6.14
N ILE A 24 -5.83 -12.53 -5.16
CA ILE A 24 -6.35 -13.58 -4.27
C ILE A 24 -7.57 -13.06 -3.51
N LEU A 25 -7.49 -11.86 -2.93
CA LEU A 25 -8.60 -11.26 -2.18
C LEU A 25 -9.82 -11.05 -3.06
N LEU A 26 -9.65 -10.52 -4.27
CA LEU A 26 -10.76 -10.34 -5.21
C LEU A 26 -11.36 -11.67 -5.69
N ASP A 27 -10.55 -12.71 -5.89
CA ASP A 27 -11.05 -14.06 -6.20
C ASP A 27 -11.84 -14.65 -5.03
N LEU A 28 -11.40 -14.43 -3.78
CA LEU A 28 -12.15 -14.82 -2.58
C LEU A 28 -13.50 -14.08 -2.48
N VAL A 29 -13.53 -12.78 -2.79
CA VAL A 29 -14.78 -12.00 -2.86
C VAL A 29 -15.72 -12.57 -3.91
N ALA A 30 -15.22 -12.78 -5.14
CA ALA A 30 -16.02 -13.29 -6.25
C ALA A 30 -16.63 -14.67 -5.96
N ARG A 31 -15.97 -15.48 -5.13
CA ARG A 31 -16.44 -16.80 -4.69
C ARG A 31 -17.28 -16.78 -3.41
N GLY A 32 -17.52 -15.60 -2.81
CA GLY A 32 -18.22 -15.46 -1.53
C GLY A 32 -17.48 -16.09 -0.35
N LYS A 33 -16.14 -16.22 -0.45
CA LYS A 33 -15.27 -16.85 0.55
C LYS A 33 -14.49 -15.85 1.42
N LEU A 34 -14.58 -14.56 1.11
CA LEU A 34 -13.95 -13.52 1.92
C LEU A 34 -14.69 -13.38 3.25
N ALA A 35 -13.96 -13.38 4.37
CA ALA A 35 -14.58 -13.11 5.65
C ALA A 35 -14.87 -11.60 5.77
N LYS A 36 -16.15 -11.22 5.71
CA LYS A 36 -16.60 -9.81 5.79
C LYS A 36 -16.05 -9.08 7.03
N PHE A 37 -15.88 -9.81 8.14
CA PHE A 37 -15.31 -9.35 9.41
C PHE A 37 -13.90 -9.91 9.67
N GLY A 38 -13.25 -10.46 8.65
CA GLY A 38 -11.92 -11.04 8.75
C GLY A 38 -10.87 -9.97 9.01
N TYR A 39 -10.17 -10.09 10.14
CA TYR A 39 -9.01 -9.24 10.44
C TYR A 39 -7.92 -9.40 9.38
N TRP A 40 -7.50 -10.66 9.13
CA TRP A 40 -6.41 -10.98 8.20
C TRP A 40 -6.68 -10.55 6.77
N ASP A 41 -7.93 -10.69 6.30
CA ASP A 41 -8.34 -10.22 4.97
C ASP A 41 -8.14 -8.71 4.83
N SER A 42 -8.51 -7.94 5.86
CA SER A 42 -8.33 -6.49 5.87
C SER A 42 -6.86 -6.07 5.96
N VAL A 43 -6.03 -6.78 6.74
CA VAL A 43 -4.58 -6.53 6.84
C VAL A 43 -3.90 -6.79 5.49
N HIS A 44 -4.25 -7.87 4.81
CA HIS A 44 -3.69 -8.18 3.49
C HIS A 44 -4.14 -7.18 2.43
N ALA A 45 -5.40 -6.74 2.46
CA ALA A 45 -5.89 -5.70 1.58
C ALA A 45 -5.13 -4.37 1.79
N PHE A 46 -5.07 -3.92 3.05
CA PHE A 46 -4.39 -2.70 3.44
C PHE A 46 -2.91 -2.70 3.06
N SER A 47 -2.14 -3.70 3.51
CA SER A 47 -0.69 -3.77 3.25
C SER A 47 -0.38 -3.82 1.75
N SER A 48 -1.19 -4.55 0.97
CA SER A 48 -0.99 -4.65 -0.48
C SER A 48 -1.29 -3.32 -1.18
N LEU A 49 -2.38 -2.65 -0.81
CA LEU A 49 -2.73 -1.32 -1.33
C LEU A 49 -1.67 -0.27 -0.94
N SER A 50 -1.16 -0.31 0.29
CA SER A 50 -0.09 0.59 0.73
C SER A 50 1.20 0.38 -0.07
N ILE A 51 1.63 -0.87 -0.29
CA ILE A 51 2.82 -1.16 -1.13
C ILE A 51 2.61 -0.68 -2.56
N MET A 52 1.45 -0.96 -3.16
CA MET A 52 1.12 -0.49 -4.50
C MET A 52 1.11 1.04 -4.59
N SER A 53 0.57 1.73 -3.59
CA SER A 53 0.56 3.20 -3.52
C SER A 53 1.99 3.74 -3.42
N ILE A 54 2.77 3.29 -2.44
CA ILE A 54 4.15 3.72 -2.22
C ILE A 54 5.03 3.46 -3.45
N SER A 55 4.81 2.33 -4.14
CA SER A 55 5.59 1.98 -5.33
C SER A 55 5.49 3.03 -6.45
N ARG A 56 4.39 3.77 -6.55
CA ARG A 56 4.21 4.87 -7.51
C ARG A 56 5.20 6.01 -7.26
N ALA A 57 5.54 6.27 -6.00
CA ALA A 57 6.53 7.30 -5.64
C ALA A 57 7.99 6.78 -5.73
N VAL A 58 8.25 5.54 -5.29
CA VAL A 58 9.65 5.04 -5.13
C VAL A 58 10.18 4.18 -6.26
N ALA A 59 9.31 3.74 -7.17
CA ALA A 59 9.63 2.89 -8.31
C ALA A 59 8.59 3.10 -9.44
N PRO A 60 8.46 4.33 -9.98
CA PRO A 60 7.47 4.64 -11.01
C PRO A 60 7.65 3.78 -12.27
N ASP A 61 8.89 3.43 -12.61
CA ASP A 61 9.26 2.55 -13.72
C ASP A 61 8.68 1.12 -13.59
N LEU A 62 8.50 0.64 -12.37
CA LEU A 62 7.87 -0.67 -12.09
C LEU A 62 6.34 -0.59 -12.03
N SER A 63 5.80 0.60 -11.77
CA SER A 63 4.36 0.86 -11.68
C SER A 63 3.74 1.14 -13.05
N GLU A 64 4.49 1.75 -13.96
CA GLU A 64 4.05 2.13 -15.31
C GLU A 64 4.38 1.08 -16.39
N SER A 65 4.96 -0.05 -16.00
CA SER A 65 5.33 -1.09 -16.97
C SER A 65 4.08 -1.64 -17.69
N PRO A 66 4.10 -1.79 -19.04
CA PRO A 66 2.96 -2.28 -19.84
C PRO A 66 2.41 -3.64 -19.41
N GLN A 67 3.24 -4.43 -18.72
CA GLN A 67 2.85 -5.71 -18.13
C GLN A 67 1.78 -5.57 -17.05
N TYR A 68 1.57 -4.35 -16.53
CA TYR A 68 0.70 -4.03 -15.40
C TYR A 68 -0.33 -2.94 -15.73
N ASN A 69 -0.77 -2.85 -16.99
CA ASN A 69 -1.84 -1.93 -17.43
C ASN A 69 -3.15 -2.04 -16.59
N ASP A 70 -3.32 -3.13 -15.85
CA ASP A 70 -4.49 -3.39 -14.99
C ASP A 70 -4.27 -2.99 -13.51
N ASP A 71 -3.10 -2.46 -13.12
CA ASP A 71 -2.81 -2.13 -11.72
C ASP A 71 -3.76 -1.08 -11.15
N ALA A 72 -4.20 -0.11 -11.96
CA ALA A 72 -5.17 0.90 -11.53
C ALA A 72 -6.53 0.28 -11.20
N TYR A 73 -7.00 -0.66 -12.03
CA TYR A 73 -8.25 -1.38 -11.82
C TYR A 73 -8.14 -2.36 -10.66
N LEU A 74 -7.05 -3.14 -10.58
CA LEU A 74 -6.78 -4.05 -9.47
C LEU A 74 -6.77 -3.29 -8.13
N TYR A 75 -6.10 -2.13 -8.10
CA TYR A 75 -6.07 -1.24 -6.95
C TYR A 75 -7.47 -0.75 -6.60
N SER A 76 -8.23 -0.21 -7.56
CA SER A 76 -9.56 0.34 -7.30
C SER A 76 -10.52 -0.71 -6.77
N GLN A 77 -10.52 -1.91 -7.34
CA GLN A 77 -11.39 -3.01 -6.89
C GLN A 77 -11.04 -3.46 -5.47
N CYS A 78 -9.76 -3.59 -5.15
CA CYS A 78 -9.33 -3.98 -3.81
C CYS A 78 -9.58 -2.86 -2.77
N ARG A 79 -9.46 -1.59 -3.18
CA ARG A 79 -9.79 -0.41 -2.36
C ARG A 79 -11.29 -0.36 -2.02
N ILE A 80 -12.15 -0.64 -3.00
CA ILE A 80 -13.61 -0.76 -2.82
C ILE A 80 -13.92 -1.89 -1.85
N MET A 81 -13.34 -3.08 -2.04
CA MET A 81 -13.52 -4.21 -1.12
C MET A 81 -13.16 -3.84 0.32
N LEU A 82 -12.02 -3.17 0.56
CA LEU A 82 -11.63 -2.74 1.91
C LEU A 82 -12.64 -1.73 2.51
N LYS A 83 -13.18 -0.83 1.69
CA LYS A 83 -14.25 0.09 2.08
C LYS A 83 -15.53 -0.67 2.44
N ASP A 84 -15.95 -1.64 1.64
CA ASP A 84 -17.14 -2.46 1.89
C ASP A 84 -17.03 -3.23 3.21
N MET A 85 -15.83 -3.75 3.52
CA MET A 85 -15.56 -4.39 4.82
C MET A 85 -15.72 -3.41 5.98
N ALA A 86 -15.19 -2.18 5.85
CA ALA A 86 -15.33 -1.13 6.85
C ALA A 86 -16.80 -0.73 7.08
N GLU A 87 -17.55 -0.51 5.99
CA GLU A 87 -18.98 -0.17 6.02
C GLU A 87 -19.84 -1.30 6.58
N ALA A 88 -19.43 -2.55 6.37
CA ALA A 88 -20.08 -3.72 6.95
C ALA A 88 -19.90 -3.84 8.46
N GLY A 89 -19.00 -3.06 9.06
CA GLY A 89 -18.75 -3.03 10.49
C GLY A 89 -17.47 -3.74 10.94
N ASN A 90 -16.56 -4.12 10.03
CA ASN A 90 -15.25 -4.64 10.39
C ASN A 90 -14.40 -3.52 11.04
N PRO A 91 -14.05 -3.61 12.35
CA PRO A 91 -13.35 -2.53 13.04
C PRO A 91 -11.97 -2.26 12.45
N ALA A 92 -11.18 -3.31 12.22
CA ALA A 92 -9.84 -3.17 11.64
C ALA A 92 -9.89 -2.58 10.22
N SER A 93 -10.91 -2.92 9.42
CA SER A 93 -11.07 -2.34 8.09
C SER A 93 -11.39 -0.85 8.13
N LYS A 94 -12.07 -0.34 9.17
CA LYS A 94 -12.29 1.10 9.34
C LYS A 94 -10.96 1.82 9.55
N ASP A 95 -10.13 1.32 10.46
CA ASP A 95 -8.82 1.89 10.74
C ASP A 95 -7.90 1.80 9.52
N HIS A 96 -7.83 0.63 8.89
CA HIS A 96 -7.07 0.42 7.65
C HIS A 96 -7.54 1.32 6.50
N HIS A 97 -8.85 1.58 6.38
CA HIS A 97 -9.40 2.46 5.37
C HIS A 97 -8.93 3.91 5.55
N LEU A 98 -8.88 4.39 6.80
CA LEU A 98 -8.39 5.72 7.14
C LEU A 98 -6.88 5.83 6.93
N LEU A 99 -6.11 4.88 7.49
CA LEU A 99 -4.65 4.83 7.32
C LEU A 99 -4.24 4.76 5.84
N LEU A 100 -5.01 4.04 5.02
CA LEU A 100 -4.72 3.97 3.59
C LEU A 100 -4.92 5.32 2.90
N ALA A 101 -5.94 6.09 3.29
CA ALA A 101 -6.14 7.44 2.78
C ALA A 101 -4.97 8.35 3.16
N ASP A 102 -4.42 8.21 4.37
CA ASP A 102 -3.22 8.95 4.78
C ASP A 102 -2.00 8.58 3.93
N VAL A 103 -1.79 7.29 3.67
CA VAL A 103 -0.73 6.81 2.77
C VAL A 103 -0.92 7.34 1.34
N GLU A 104 -2.14 7.29 0.80
CA GLU A 104 -2.50 7.84 -0.52
C GLU A 104 -2.16 9.34 -0.59
N ASN A 105 -2.52 10.12 0.44
CA ASN A 105 -2.23 11.55 0.52
C ASN A 105 -0.72 11.84 0.60
N ILE A 106 0.03 11.09 1.41
CA ILE A 106 1.50 11.23 1.50
C ILE A 106 2.15 10.97 0.14
N VAL A 107 1.75 9.88 -0.54
CA VAL A 107 2.27 9.54 -1.87
C VAL A 107 1.92 10.61 -2.90
N GLN A 108 0.69 11.14 -2.87
CA GLN A 108 0.27 12.22 -3.75
C GLN A 108 1.17 13.46 -3.54
N ASN A 109 1.36 13.89 -2.31
CA ASN A 109 2.20 15.05 -1.98
C ASN A 109 3.66 14.86 -2.44
N LEU A 110 4.22 13.66 -2.27
CA LEU A 110 5.59 13.34 -2.70
C LEU A 110 5.74 13.34 -4.23
N THR A 111 4.76 12.79 -4.95
CA THR A 111 4.79 12.73 -6.42
C THR A 111 4.58 14.11 -7.04
N GLU A 112 3.72 14.96 -6.46
CA GLU A 112 3.52 16.35 -6.87
C GLU A 112 4.77 17.21 -6.62
N SER A 113 5.38 17.10 -5.43
CA SER A 113 6.61 17.84 -5.10
C SER A 113 7.74 17.47 -6.07
N ALA A 114 7.92 16.18 -6.37
CA ALA A 114 8.92 15.71 -7.33
C ALA A 114 8.63 16.15 -8.79
N ALA A 115 7.38 16.47 -9.14
CA ALA A 115 7.03 17.04 -10.44
C ALA A 115 7.34 18.54 -10.52
N GLN A 116 7.18 19.26 -9.41
CA GLN A 116 7.53 20.68 -9.30
C GLN A 116 9.06 20.89 -9.36
N ASP A 117 9.85 20.07 -8.66
CA ASP A 117 11.32 20.14 -8.71
C ASP A 117 11.87 19.86 -10.12
N ARG A 118 11.30 18.86 -10.83
CA ARG A 118 11.67 18.56 -12.23
C ARG A 118 11.32 19.67 -13.21
N SER A 119 10.37 20.53 -12.87
CA SER A 119 9.98 21.68 -13.70
C SER A 119 10.90 22.89 -13.48
N ALA A 120 11.80 22.84 -12.48
CA ALA A 120 12.63 23.96 -12.05
C ALA A 120 14.14 23.85 -12.39
N GLU A 121 14.66 22.70 -12.84
CA GLU A 121 16.13 22.51 -12.88
C GLU A 121 16.84 22.80 -14.22
N ARG A 122 17.72 23.81 -14.14
CA ARG A 122 19.03 23.89 -14.81
C ARG A 122 19.88 22.65 -14.49
N PRO A 123 20.87 22.29 -15.33
CA PRO A 123 21.59 21.03 -15.19
C PRO A 123 22.53 21.05 -13.98
N VAL A 124 22.28 20.19 -12.99
CA VAL A 124 23.25 19.83 -11.95
C VAL A 124 23.30 18.30 -11.85
N GLU A 125 24.52 17.78 -11.70
CA GLU A 125 24.88 16.37 -11.74
C GLU A 125 24.08 15.53 -10.74
N VAL A 126 23.49 14.44 -11.24
CA VAL A 126 22.58 13.56 -10.50
C VAL A 126 23.38 12.71 -9.51
N GLU A 127 23.56 13.22 -8.30
CA GLU A 127 23.84 12.40 -7.14
C GLU A 127 22.52 11.80 -6.64
N THR A 128 22.48 10.48 -6.51
CA THR A 128 21.28 9.68 -6.21
C THR A 128 20.64 10.07 -4.87
N MET A 129 19.82 11.13 -4.84
CA MET A 129 18.97 11.48 -3.72
C MET A 129 17.82 10.47 -3.67
N THR A 130 17.96 9.44 -2.84
CA THR A 130 16.80 8.71 -2.35
C THR A 130 15.93 9.71 -1.59
N PRO A 131 14.67 9.96 -1.98
CA PRO A 131 13.78 10.76 -1.15
C PRO A 131 13.73 10.08 0.20
N SER A 132 14.15 10.77 1.26
CA SER A 132 13.92 10.33 2.62
C SER A 132 12.40 10.27 2.78
N LEU A 133 11.84 9.07 2.68
CA LEU A 133 10.48 8.82 3.10
C LEU A 133 10.46 9.02 4.60
N ASP A 134 10.19 10.25 5.05
CA ASP A 134 9.81 10.52 6.43
C ASP A 134 8.39 9.98 6.66
N LEU A 135 8.27 8.65 6.54
CA LEU A 135 7.16 7.87 7.09
C LEU A 135 7.37 7.93 8.60
N GLY A 136 6.98 9.06 9.20
CA GLY A 136 7.28 9.34 10.60
C GLY A 136 7.02 8.11 11.47
N GLU A 137 7.91 7.85 12.42
CA GLU A 137 7.80 6.71 13.34
C GLU A 137 6.42 6.63 14.04
N HIS A 138 5.68 7.75 14.06
CA HIS A 138 4.31 7.88 14.56
C HIS A 138 3.19 7.29 13.69
N LEU A 139 3.38 7.07 12.38
CA LEU A 139 2.31 6.52 11.54
C LEU A 139 1.98 5.07 11.94
N TRP A 140 2.95 4.37 12.53
CA TRP A 140 2.85 2.96 12.89
C TRP A 140 3.05 2.67 14.39
N SER A 141 3.49 3.65 15.20
CA SER A 141 3.76 3.45 16.64
C SER A 141 2.53 3.52 17.54
N ASP A 142 1.46 4.18 17.11
CA ASP A 142 0.33 4.51 18.00
C ASP A 142 -0.75 3.42 18.07
N ALA A 143 -0.69 2.44 17.17
CA ALA A 143 -1.56 1.28 17.25
C ALA A 143 -0.93 0.25 18.20
N ASP A 144 -1.37 0.25 19.45
CA ASP A 144 -1.05 -0.79 20.44
C ASP A 144 -1.78 -2.09 20.05
N TRP A 145 -1.30 -2.71 18.96
CA TRP A 145 -1.90 -3.89 18.34
C TRP A 145 -2.02 -5.06 19.31
N VAL A 146 -1.14 -5.13 20.30
CA VAL A 146 -1.16 -6.13 21.37
C VAL A 146 -2.40 -5.94 22.25
N ASN A 147 -2.70 -4.69 22.65
CA ASN A 147 -3.91 -4.38 23.42
C ASN A 147 -5.19 -4.55 22.59
N PHE A 148 -5.17 -4.17 21.31
CA PHE A 148 -6.29 -4.41 20.40
C PHE A 148 -6.62 -5.91 20.31
N LEU A 149 -5.62 -6.76 20.04
CA LEU A 149 -5.81 -8.21 19.92
C LEU A 149 -6.23 -8.87 21.25
N ASN A 150 -5.67 -8.42 22.37
CA ASN A 150 -6.00 -8.96 23.71
C ASN A 150 -7.42 -8.60 24.17
N THR A 151 -7.97 -7.47 23.71
CA THR A 151 -9.33 -7.06 24.09
C THR A 151 -10.38 -8.01 23.52
N TYR A 152 -10.12 -8.63 22.36
CA TYR A 152 -11.05 -9.56 21.71
C TYR A 152 -10.83 -11.03 22.08
N SER A 153 -9.72 -11.39 22.72
CA SER A 153 -9.51 -12.76 23.24
C SER A 153 -10.27 -13.03 24.56
N HIS A 154 -10.78 -11.99 25.22
CA HIS A 154 -11.45 -12.10 26.53
C HIS A 154 -12.98 -11.98 26.49
N THR A 155 -13.59 -11.86 25.30
CA THR A 155 -15.05 -11.73 25.13
C THR A 155 -15.74 -12.96 24.52
N MET A 156 -15.09 -14.13 24.55
CA MET A 156 -15.75 -15.43 24.30
C MET A 156 -16.03 -16.18 25.60
#